data_AF-A0A6P8B6F6-F1
#
_entry.id   AF-A0A6P8B6F6-F1
#
_cell.length_a   1.000
_cell.length_b   1.000
_cell.length_c   1.000
_cell.angle_alpha   90.00
_cell.angle_beta   90.00
_cell.angle_gamma   90.00
#
_symmetry.space_group_name_H-M   'P 1'
#
loop_
_entity.id
_entity.type
_entity.pdbx_description
1 polymer ?
#
loop_
_entity_poly.entity_id
_entity_poly.type
_entity_poly.pdbx_seq_one_letter_code
_entity_poly.pdbx_strand_id
1 'polypeptide(L)'
;MFVVCSLLNLFLIISRSNVVLSKTYPIVYRADLTSPERLWACEGFTCLGKKTGLKDECMTYQDHVVWPEDLITANKDPWISTSYSKEFAISWARLRYPKVESWVYAISTAGIESKCLDIEEAYRKDGERHPHPNHHEIAIRDEIPWANVVGWFNIMPGKPSVWEDRPSSLSPLKPNDPRKPAITSYQSGTSKHWVETWREDTGPCDQVLNF
;
A
#
# COMPACT_ATOMS: atom_id res chain seq x y z
N MET A 1 61.91 36.87 -23.51
CA MET A 1 60.56 37.44 -23.34
C MET A 1 59.62 36.63 -24.22
N PHE A 2 58.45 36.25 -23.68
CA PHE A 2 57.31 35.54 -24.30
C PHE A 2 57.44 34.02 -24.51
N VAL A 3 56.42 33.20 -24.27
CA VAL A 3 55.21 33.29 -23.43
C VAL A 3 54.74 31.84 -23.27
N VAL A 4 54.29 31.49 -22.06
CA VAL A 4 53.73 30.18 -21.72
C VAL A 4 52.37 30.04 -22.42
N CYS A 5 52.20 29.02 -23.28
CA CYS A 5 50.93 28.73 -23.93
C CYS A 5 50.31 27.47 -23.30
N SER A 6 49.50 27.69 -22.26
CA SER A 6 48.57 26.72 -21.69
C SER A 6 47.28 26.72 -22.50
N LEU A 7 46.86 25.56 -23.03
CA LEU A 7 45.46 25.31 -23.42
C LEU A 7 45.17 23.81 -23.16
N LEU A 8 44.64 23.48 -21.98
CA LEU A 8 43.21 23.32 -21.67
C LEU A 8 42.63 22.02 -22.26
N ASN A 9 42.83 20.90 -21.55
CA ASN A 9 42.14 19.63 -21.81
C ASN A 9 40.67 19.76 -21.39
N LEU A 10 39.78 19.87 -22.37
CA LEU A 10 38.33 19.83 -22.22
C LEU A 10 37.89 18.38 -21.96
N PHE A 11 37.84 17.96 -20.69
CA PHE A 11 37.22 16.69 -20.30
C PHE A 11 35.70 16.80 -20.44
N LEU A 12 35.19 16.29 -21.57
CA LEU A 12 33.77 16.02 -21.77
C LEU A 12 33.38 14.83 -20.88
N ILE A 13 32.95 15.13 -19.65
CA ILE A 13 32.29 14.14 -18.78
C ILE A 13 30.91 13.90 -19.37
N ILE A 14 30.81 12.93 -20.28
CA ILE A 14 29.54 12.37 -20.71
C ILE A 14 28.99 11.61 -19.50
N SER A 15 28.27 12.33 -18.64
CA SER A 15 27.46 11.73 -17.59
C SER A 15 26.41 10.88 -18.28
N ARG A 16 26.68 9.58 -18.42
CA ARG A 16 25.67 8.60 -18.82
C ARG A 16 24.66 8.56 -17.69
N SER A 17 23.61 9.37 -17.81
CA SER A 17 22.39 9.20 -17.04
C SER A 17 21.83 7.83 -17.43
N ASN A 18 22.28 6.78 -16.73
CA ASN A 18 21.59 5.50 -16.71
C ASN A 18 20.27 5.76 -16.00
N VAL A 19 19.30 6.30 -16.74
CA VAL A 19 17.90 6.27 -16.34
C VAL A 19 17.51 4.80 -16.43
N VAL A 20 17.81 4.07 -15.36
CA VAL A 20 17.24 2.76 -15.12
C VAL A 20 15.75 3.03 -14.99
N LEU A 21 15.01 2.80 -16.07
CA LEU A 21 13.56 2.72 -16.04
C LEU A 21 13.22 1.68 -14.97
N SER A 22 12.84 2.16 -13.79
CA SER A 22 12.36 1.29 -12.72
C SER A 22 11.16 0.54 -13.26
N LYS A 23 11.15 -0.78 -13.09
CA LYS A 23 10.03 -1.62 -13.49
C LYS A 23 8.75 -1.09 -12.85
N THR A 24 7.81 -0.63 -13.68
CA THR A 24 6.51 -0.14 -13.22
C THR A 24 5.49 -1.26 -13.30
N TYR A 25 4.70 -1.43 -12.25
CA TYR A 25 3.61 -2.41 -12.21
C TYR A 25 2.29 -1.64 -12.34
N PRO A 26 1.59 -1.72 -13.48
CA PRO A 26 0.40 -0.91 -13.70
C PRO A 26 -0.72 -1.25 -12.72
N ILE A 27 -0.77 -2.50 -12.23
CA ILE A 27 -1.68 -2.98 -11.20
C ILE A 27 -0.88 -3.69 -10.12
N VAL A 28 -1.20 -3.37 -8.86
CA VAL A 28 -0.74 -4.08 -7.66
C VAL A 28 -1.95 -4.53 -6.84
N TYR A 29 -1.73 -5.43 -5.89
CA TYR A 29 -2.78 -6.10 -5.14
C TYR A 29 -2.56 -5.97 -3.63
N ARG A 30 -3.63 -5.69 -2.88
CA ARG A 30 -3.58 -5.58 -1.41
C ARG A 30 -4.70 -6.37 -0.77
N ALA A 31 -4.35 -7.28 0.14
CA ALA A 31 -5.31 -7.96 1.01
C ALA A 31 -5.69 -7.05 2.19
N ASP A 32 -6.98 -6.95 2.50
CA ASP A 32 -7.47 -6.12 3.62
C ASP A 32 -8.80 -6.67 4.17
N LEU A 33 -9.10 -6.35 5.44
CA LEU A 33 -10.39 -6.67 6.10
C LEU A 33 -11.39 -5.52 6.02
N THR A 34 -10.97 -4.36 5.53
CA THR A 34 -11.86 -3.23 5.31
C THR A 34 -12.72 -3.51 4.07
N SER A 35 -14.04 -3.44 4.21
CA SER A 35 -14.96 -3.63 3.07
C SER A 35 -14.82 -2.50 2.04
N PRO A 36 -15.23 -2.72 0.77
CA PRO A 36 -15.10 -1.72 -0.28
C PRO A 36 -15.83 -0.41 0.03
N GLU A 37 -17.02 -0.49 0.65
CA GLU A 37 -17.81 0.68 1.02
C GLU A 37 -17.11 1.50 2.10
N ARG A 38 -16.49 0.84 3.07
CA ARG A 38 -15.76 1.52 4.14
C ARG A 38 -14.47 2.14 3.60
N LEU A 39 -13.76 1.42 2.76
CA LEU A 39 -12.53 1.92 2.14
C LEU A 39 -12.82 3.13 1.22
N TRP A 40 -13.93 3.10 0.48
CA TRP A 40 -14.44 4.23 -0.29
C TRP A 40 -14.81 5.43 0.58
N ALA A 41 -15.52 5.20 1.69
CA ALA A 41 -15.88 6.24 2.64
C ALA A 41 -14.65 6.92 3.27
N CYS A 42 -13.56 6.17 3.45
CA CYS A 42 -12.27 6.65 3.92
C CYS A 42 -11.38 7.25 2.82
N GLU A 43 -11.91 7.42 1.60
CA GLU A 43 -11.20 7.99 0.45
C GLU A 43 -9.97 7.16 0.00
N GLY A 44 -9.88 5.89 0.40
CA GLY A 44 -8.84 4.94 0.01
C GLY A 44 -8.03 4.38 1.18
N PHE A 45 -6.83 3.88 0.89
CA PHE A 45 -5.90 3.40 1.91
C PHE A 45 -5.04 4.54 2.44
N THR A 46 -4.80 4.52 3.74
CA THR A 46 -3.87 5.42 4.44
C THR A 46 -2.86 4.58 5.21
N CYS A 47 -1.58 4.98 5.18
CA CYS A 47 -0.52 4.32 5.94
C CYS A 47 -0.78 4.40 7.45
N LEU A 48 -0.18 3.47 8.21
CA LEU A 48 -0.43 3.36 9.64
C LEU A 48 0.01 4.63 10.39
N GLY A 49 1.18 5.17 10.04
CA GLY A 49 1.70 6.41 10.61
C GLY A 49 0.73 7.59 10.50
N LYS A 50 0.06 7.75 9.35
CA LYS A 50 -0.93 8.81 9.18
C LYS A 50 -2.22 8.51 9.94
N LYS A 51 -2.64 7.23 10.03
CA LYS A 51 -3.82 6.82 10.83
C LYS A 51 -3.64 7.10 12.33
N THR A 52 -2.46 6.82 12.87
CA THR A 52 -2.15 7.00 14.30
C THR A 52 -1.73 8.43 14.64
N GLY A 53 -1.43 9.27 13.64
CA GLY A 53 -0.89 10.61 13.84
C GLY A 53 0.60 10.63 14.24
N LEU A 54 1.30 9.49 14.12
CA LEU A 54 2.69 9.32 14.54
C LEU A 54 3.67 9.12 13.37
N LYS A 55 3.23 9.40 12.14
CA LYS A 55 3.99 9.11 10.91
C LYS A 55 5.43 9.58 10.97
N ASP A 56 6.35 8.67 10.67
CA ASP A 56 7.77 8.95 10.51
C ASP A 56 8.12 9.01 9.02
N GLU A 57 8.31 10.23 8.52
CA GLU A 57 8.69 10.47 7.12
C GLU A 57 10.09 9.96 6.76
N CYS A 58 10.91 9.64 7.76
CA CYS A 58 12.28 9.17 7.57
C CYS A 58 12.42 7.65 7.70
N MET A 59 11.35 6.92 8.02
CA MET A 59 11.40 5.46 8.12
C MET A 59 11.86 4.84 6.79
N THR A 60 12.86 3.97 6.90
CA THR A 60 13.46 3.29 5.73
C THR A 60 12.54 2.20 5.20
N TYR A 61 12.79 1.72 3.98
CA TYR A 61 12.04 0.57 3.46
C TYR A 61 12.44 -0.72 4.19
N GLN A 62 13.67 -0.79 4.71
CA GLN A 62 14.14 -1.93 5.49
C GLN A 62 13.36 -2.05 6.80
N ASP A 63 13.15 -0.93 7.50
CA ASP A 63 12.35 -0.90 8.75
C ASP A 63 10.90 -1.32 8.48
N HIS A 64 10.33 -0.85 7.38
CA HIS A 64 9.00 -1.27 6.92
C HIS A 64 8.91 -2.80 6.69
N VAL A 65 9.88 -3.36 5.96
CA VAL A 65 9.87 -4.78 5.56
C VAL A 65 10.15 -5.72 6.72
N VAL A 66 11.10 -5.37 7.59
CA VAL A 66 11.43 -6.19 8.77
C VAL A 66 10.33 -6.06 9.83
N TRP A 67 9.63 -4.92 9.82
CA TRP A 67 8.63 -4.49 10.80
C TRP A 67 9.20 -4.37 12.22
N PRO A 68 9.20 -3.18 12.85
CA PRO A 68 9.74 -3.00 14.19
C PRO A 68 9.06 -3.89 15.23
N GLU A 69 9.84 -4.47 16.15
CA GLU A 69 9.30 -5.32 17.24
C GLU A 69 8.43 -4.53 18.22
N ASP A 70 8.68 -3.22 18.37
CA ASP A 70 7.91 -2.36 19.24
C ASP A 70 6.74 -1.69 18.49
N LEU A 71 5.56 -1.76 19.10
CA LEU A 71 4.33 -1.22 18.52
C LEU A 71 4.40 0.30 18.30
N ILE A 72 5.21 1.02 19.07
CA ILE A 72 5.31 2.48 18.95
C ILE A 72 5.96 2.85 17.62
N THR A 73 7.08 2.21 17.27
CA THR A 73 7.79 2.43 16.00
C THR A 73 6.98 1.88 14.83
N ALA A 74 6.42 0.68 14.96
CA ALA A 74 5.52 0.10 13.96
C ALA A 74 4.34 1.04 13.61
N ASN A 75 3.77 1.70 14.62
CA ASN A 75 2.68 2.66 14.43
C ASN A 75 3.07 3.94 13.68
N LYS A 76 4.34 4.16 13.36
CA LYS A 76 4.84 5.31 12.59
C LYS A 76 4.98 5.03 11.10
N ASP A 77 4.72 3.79 10.67
CA ASP A 77 5.03 3.34 9.31
C ASP A 77 4.35 4.20 8.22
N PRO A 78 5.14 4.89 7.36
CA PRO A 78 4.62 5.72 6.28
C PRO A 78 4.25 4.92 5.02
N TRP A 79 4.44 3.61 5.00
CA TRP A 79 4.27 2.76 3.84
C TRP A 79 2.97 1.94 3.91
N ILE A 80 2.48 1.57 2.73
CA ILE A 80 1.35 0.67 2.52
C ILE A 80 1.87 -0.46 1.65
N SER A 81 1.99 -1.65 2.22
CA SER A 81 2.42 -2.81 1.47
C SER A 81 1.38 -3.21 0.42
N THR A 82 1.84 -3.53 -0.78
CA THR A 82 1.06 -4.17 -1.86
C THR A 82 1.93 -5.23 -2.52
N SER A 83 1.35 -6.12 -3.34
CA SER A 83 2.09 -7.11 -4.11
C SER A 83 1.77 -6.99 -5.60
N TYR A 84 2.75 -7.11 -6.48
CA TYR A 84 2.46 -7.25 -7.91
C TYR A 84 1.98 -8.66 -8.31
N SER A 85 1.98 -9.62 -7.36
CA SER A 85 1.47 -10.97 -7.56
C SER A 85 0.06 -11.11 -7.00
N LYS A 86 -0.93 -11.22 -7.90
CA LYS A 86 -2.33 -11.46 -7.54
C LYS A 86 -2.49 -12.76 -6.77
N GLU A 87 -1.84 -13.82 -7.24
CA GLU A 87 -1.89 -15.16 -6.68
C GLU A 87 -1.34 -15.17 -5.25
N PHE A 88 -0.22 -14.47 -5.03
CA PHE A 88 0.33 -14.28 -3.69
C PHE A 88 -0.65 -13.53 -2.78
N ALA A 89 -1.20 -12.39 -3.23
CA ALA A 89 -2.14 -11.60 -2.42
C ALA A 89 -3.41 -12.39 -2.03
N ILE A 90 -3.96 -13.20 -2.94
CA ILE A 90 -5.10 -14.10 -2.65
C ILE A 90 -4.71 -15.20 -1.66
N SER A 91 -3.55 -15.84 -1.88
CA SER A 91 -3.05 -16.88 -0.97
C SER A 91 -2.81 -16.30 0.43
N TRP A 92 -2.23 -15.11 0.50
CA TRP A 92 -1.97 -14.38 1.73
C TRP A 92 -3.26 -14.05 2.48
N ALA A 93 -4.27 -13.50 1.79
CA ALA A 93 -5.58 -13.22 2.38
C ALA A 93 -6.20 -14.48 3.01
N ARG A 94 -6.16 -15.61 2.32
CA ARG A 94 -6.67 -16.89 2.85
C ARG A 94 -5.90 -17.40 4.05
N LEU A 95 -4.58 -17.26 4.05
CA LEU A 95 -3.72 -17.67 5.17
C LEU A 95 -3.95 -16.78 6.39
N ARG A 96 -4.01 -15.46 6.18
CA ARG A 96 -4.07 -14.46 7.25
C ARG A 96 -5.47 -14.31 7.85
N TYR A 97 -6.50 -14.51 7.04
CA TYR A 97 -7.92 -14.33 7.37
C TYR A 97 -8.75 -15.61 7.13
N PRO A 98 -8.37 -16.76 7.68
CA PRO A 98 -8.93 -18.06 7.28
C PRO A 98 -10.41 -18.25 7.67
N LYS A 99 -10.95 -17.39 8.54
CA LYS A 99 -12.28 -17.55 9.15
C LYS A 99 -13.21 -16.37 8.90
N VAL A 100 -12.73 -15.31 8.26
CA VAL A 100 -13.49 -14.09 8.05
C VAL A 100 -13.45 -13.73 6.57
N GLU A 101 -14.48 -13.03 6.11
CA GLU A 101 -14.47 -12.42 4.80
C GLU A 101 -13.36 -11.36 4.73
N SER A 102 -12.64 -11.35 3.62
CA SER A 102 -11.60 -10.38 3.32
C SER A 102 -11.62 -10.04 1.83
N TRP A 103 -10.90 -8.98 1.46
CA TRP A 103 -10.85 -8.48 0.09
C TRP A 103 -9.41 -8.42 -0.39
N VAL A 104 -9.20 -8.73 -1.67
CA VAL A 104 -7.93 -8.44 -2.36
C VAL A 104 -8.20 -7.39 -3.42
N TYR A 105 -7.83 -6.16 -3.12
CA TYR A 105 -8.03 -5.00 -4.00
C TYR A 105 -7.00 -4.97 -5.10
N ALA A 106 -7.44 -4.76 -6.34
CA ALA A 106 -6.55 -4.40 -7.45
C ALA A 106 -6.45 -2.87 -7.52
N ILE A 107 -5.22 -2.38 -7.54
CA ILE A 107 -4.89 -0.96 -7.41
C ILE A 107 -4.07 -0.54 -8.62
N SER A 108 -4.57 0.44 -9.36
CA SER A 108 -3.83 1.11 -10.41
C SER A 108 -2.74 2.00 -9.81
N THR A 109 -1.51 1.86 -10.29
CA THR A 109 -0.40 2.75 -9.89
C THR A 109 -0.38 4.06 -10.69
N ALA A 110 -1.23 4.20 -11.70
CA ALA A 110 -1.33 5.41 -12.51
C ALA A 110 -1.55 6.67 -11.65
N GLY A 111 -0.69 7.67 -11.81
CA GLY A 111 -0.73 8.93 -11.06
C GLY A 111 -0.15 8.88 -9.64
N ILE A 112 0.29 7.71 -9.17
CA ILE A 112 0.96 7.52 -7.87
C ILE A 112 2.31 6.79 -8.00
N GLU A 113 2.85 6.65 -9.22
CA GLU A 113 4.06 5.89 -9.50
C GLU A 113 5.27 6.41 -8.72
N SER A 114 5.35 7.73 -8.50
CA SER A 114 6.42 8.35 -7.73
C SER A 114 6.40 8.00 -6.24
N LYS A 115 5.30 7.41 -5.74
CA LYS A 115 5.16 6.92 -4.36
C LYS A 115 5.45 5.42 -4.24
N CYS A 116 5.62 4.71 -5.35
CA CYS A 116 5.84 3.27 -5.39
C CYS A 116 7.33 2.94 -5.29
N LEU A 117 7.66 1.97 -4.46
CA LEU A 117 9.00 1.39 -4.34
C LEU A 117 8.93 -0.13 -4.55
N ASP A 118 9.64 -0.64 -5.55
CA ASP A 118 9.88 -2.08 -5.69
C ASP A 118 10.91 -2.51 -4.65
N ILE A 119 10.47 -3.29 -3.66
CA ILE A 119 11.28 -3.67 -2.50
C ILE A 119 12.43 -4.58 -2.89
N GLU A 120 12.21 -5.55 -3.79
CA GLU A 120 13.25 -6.45 -4.28
C GLU A 120 14.34 -5.66 -5.00
N GLU A 121 13.94 -4.72 -5.86
CA GLU A 121 14.89 -3.86 -6.57
C GLU A 121 15.64 -2.91 -5.61
N ALA A 122 14.99 -2.43 -4.55
CA ALA A 122 15.63 -1.62 -3.52
C ALA A 122 16.73 -2.40 -2.78
N TYR A 123 16.41 -3.59 -2.26
CA TYR A 123 17.41 -4.49 -1.65
C TYR A 123 18.56 -4.80 -2.61
N ARG A 124 18.24 -5.12 -3.87
CA ARG A 124 19.25 -5.42 -4.89
C ARG A 124 20.19 -4.24 -5.17
N LYS A 125 19.67 -3.00 -5.19
CA LYS A 125 20.47 -1.79 -5.38
C LYS A 125 21.40 -1.51 -4.20
N ASP A 126 20.91 -1.78 -2.99
CA ASP A 126 21.67 -1.55 -1.76
C ASP A 126 22.70 -2.68 -1.48
N GLY A 127 22.67 -3.76 -2.28
CA GLY A 127 23.57 -4.91 -2.10
C GLY A 127 23.19 -5.79 -0.92
N GLU A 128 21.95 -5.66 -0.45
CA GLU A 128 21.41 -6.32 0.73
C GLU A 128 20.52 -7.52 0.33
N ARG A 129 20.41 -8.50 1.23
CA ARG A 129 19.51 -9.64 1.02
C ARG A 129 18.10 -9.29 1.44
N HIS A 130 17.13 -9.36 0.53
CA HIS A 130 15.72 -9.23 0.89
C HIS A 130 15.27 -10.39 1.79
N PRO A 131 14.68 -10.14 2.98
CA PRO A 131 14.18 -11.21 3.86
C PRO A 131 12.95 -11.95 3.31
N HIS A 132 12.16 -11.31 2.43
CA HIS A 132 10.86 -11.81 1.97
C HIS A 132 10.65 -11.68 0.44
N PRO A 133 11.58 -12.16 -0.41
CA PRO A 133 11.55 -11.91 -1.86
C PRO A 133 10.31 -12.47 -2.58
N ASN A 134 9.67 -13.50 -2.00
CA ASN A 134 8.48 -14.13 -2.55
C ASN A 134 7.20 -13.29 -2.34
N HIS A 135 7.26 -12.20 -1.57
CA HIS A 135 6.11 -11.31 -1.36
C HIS A 135 5.84 -10.44 -2.58
N HIS A 136 6.82 -10.29 -3.48
CA HIS A 136 6.67 -9.49 -4.70
C HIS A 136 6.20 -8.07 -4.37
N GLU A 137 6.78 -7.48 -3.32
CA GLU A 137 6.23 -6.29 -2.66
C GLU A 137 6.52 -5.00 -3.43
N ILE A 138 5.46 -4.21 -3.62
CA ILE A 138 5.54 -2.79 -3.95
C ILE A 138 5.04 -2.01 -2.75
N ALA A 139 5.95 -1.32 -2.05
CA ALA A 139 5.58 -0.44 -0.96
C ALA A 139 5.12 0.90 -1.53
N ILE A 140 3.95 1.39 -1.11
CA ILE A 140 3.40 2.68 -1.55
C ILE A 140 3.38 3.64 -0.38
N ARG A 141 4.00 4.82 -0.53
CA ARG A 141 4.07 5.81 0.54
C ARG A 141 2.75 6.57 0.75
N ASP A 142 2.46 6.87 2.00
CA ASP A 142 1.37 7.71 2.52
C ASP A 142 -0.05 7.20 2.32
N GLU A 143 -0.51 7.16 1.08
CA GLU A 143 -1.91 6.93 0.76
C GLU A 143 -2.09 6.39 -0.66
N ILE A 144 -3.11 5.55 -0.82
CA ILE A 144 -3.60 5.08 -2.10
C ILE A 144 -5.03 5.62 -2.23
N PRO A 145 -5.26 6.65 -3.06
CA PRO A 145 -6.59 7.22 -3.23
C PRO A 145 -7.59 6.17 -3.70
N TRP A 146 -8.85 6.27 -3.27
CA TRP A 146 -9.91 5.35 -3.73
C TRP A 146 -10.04 5.35 -5.26
N ALA A 147 -9.75 6.48 -5.92
CA ALA A 147 -9.71 6.58 -7.38
C ALA A 147 -8.82 5.51 -8.04
N ASN A 148 -7.73 5.12 -7.38
CA ASN A 148 -6.78 4.10 -7.82
C ASN A 148 -7.28 2.66 -7.60
N VAL A 149 -8.30 2.43 -6.76
CA VAL A 149 -8.89 1.09 -6.58
C VAL A 149 -9.77 0.75 -7.79
N VAL A 150 -9.41 -0.30 -8.53
CA VAL A 150 -10.09 -0.70 -9.78
C VAL A 150 -11.26 -1.65 -9.53
N GLY A 151 -11.08 -2.55 -8.56
CA GLY A 151 -12.01 -3.62 -8.19
C GLY A 151 -11.35 -4.50 -7.14
N TRP A 152 -11.97 -5.63 -6.82
CA TRP A 152 -11.46 -6.55 -5.80
C TRP A 152 -11.89 -7.99 -6.02
N PHE A 153 -11.16 -8.90 -5.39
CA PHE A 153 -11.61 -10.27 -5.18
C PHE A 153 -12.23 -10.40 -3.80
N ASN A 154 -13.44 -10.96 -3.73
CA ASN A 154 -14.03 -11.42 -2.46
C ASN A 154 -13.39 -12.74 -2.05
N ILE A 155 -12.82 -12.75 -0.84
CA ILE A 155 -12.17 -13.91 -0.25
C ILE A 155 -13.03 -14.39 0.91
N MET A 156 -13.89 -15.38 0.62
CA MET A 156 -14.72 -16.04 1.62
C MET A 156 -14.10 -17.39 2.05
N PRO A 157 -14.10 -17.73 3.34
CA PRO A 157 -13.65 -19.03 3.83
C PRO A 157 -14.31 -20.20 3.10
N GLY A 158 -13.50 -21.12 2.59
CA GLY A 158 -13.98 -22.33 1.90
C GLY A 158 -14.60 -22.10 0.50
N LYS A 159 -14.56 -20.88 -0.04
CA LYS A 159 -15.11 -20.57 -1.37
C LYS A 159 -14.02 -20.12 -2.36
N PRO A 160 -14.24 -20.33 -3.66
CA PRO A 160 -13.44 -19.68 -4.70
C PRO A 160 -13.49 -18.16 -4.55
N SER A 161 -12.38 -17.49 -4.90
CA SER A 161 -12.35 -16.03 -4.97
C SER A 161 -13.15 -15.54 -6.16
N VAL A 162 -13.98 -14.52 -5.96
CA VAL A 162 -14.84 -13.94 -7.01
C VAL A 162 -14.41 -12.51 -7.26
N TRP A 163 -14.16 -12.16 -8.53
CA TRP A 163 -13.85 -10.78 -8.93
C TRP A 163 -15.12 -9.92 -8.98
N GLU A 164 -14.99 -8.69 -8.48
CA GLU A 164 -15.99 -7.64 -8.60
C GLU A 164 -15.35 -6.36 -9.12
N ASP A 165 -15.90 -5.84 -10.22
CA ASP A 165 -15.55 -4.50 -10.70
C ASP A 165 -16.04 -3.44 -9.72
N ARG A 166 -15.28 -2.35 -9.54
CA ARG A 166 -15.75 -1.22 -8.74
C ARG A 166 -17.05 -0.67 -9.34
N PRO A 167 -18.19 -0.74 -8.63
CA PRO A 167 -19.46 -0.27 -9.15
C PRO A 167 -19.47 1.26 -9.23
N SER A 168 -20.28 1.80 -10.14
CA SER A 168 -20.44 3.25 -10.30
C SER A 168 -20.98 3.95 -9.04
N SER A 169 -21.75 3.23 -8.20
CA SER A 169 -22.22 3.72 -6.89
C SER A 169 -21.06 4.09 -5.96
N LEU A 170 -19.91 3.43 -6.10
CA LEU A 170 -18.66 3.69 -5.38
C LEU A 170 -17.67 4.48 -6.25
N SER A 171 -18.15 5.34 -7.16
CA SER A 171 -17.27 6.29 -7.84
C SER A 171 -16.61 7.25 -6.83
N PRO A 172 -15.40 7.77 -7.12
CA PRO A 172 -14.73 8.75 -6.27
C PRO A 172 -15.66 9.87 -5.83
N LEU A 173 -15.62 10.19 -4.53
CA LEU A 173 -16.42 11.24 -3.94
C LEU A 173 -15.94 12.60 -4.45
N LYS A 174 -16.89 13.46 -4.81
CA LYS A 174 -16.60 14.88 -5.06
C LYS A 174 -16.57 15.64 -3.73
N PRO A 175 -15.94 16.82 -3.66
CA PRO A 175 -16.12 17.71 -2.51
C PRO A 175 -17.62 17.93 -2.24
N ASN A 176 -18.04 17.76 -0.99
CA ASN A 176 -19.45 17.87 -0.53
C ASN A 176 -20.43 16.84 -1.15
N ASP A 177 -19.95 15.69 -1.60
CA ASP A 177 -20.82 14.63 -2.13
C ASP A 177 -21.77 14.10 -1.04
N PRO A 178 -23.10 14.10 -1.26
CA PRO A 178 -24.09 13.68 -0.27
C PRO A 178 -24.00 12.20 0.09
N ARG A 179 -23.27 11.40 -0.71
CA ARG A 179 -23.01 9.99 -0.41
C ARG A 179 -21.88 9.80 0.61
N LYS A 180 -21.05 10.83 0.87
CA LYS A 180 -19.99 10.77 1.88
C LYS A 180 -20.66 10.57 3.24
N PRO A 181 -20.46 9.42 3.92
CA PRO A 181 -21.11 9.20 5.20
C PRO A 181 -20.65 10.25 6.21
N ALA A 182 -21.59 10.78 7.00
CA ALA A 182 -21.23 11.59 8.15
C ALA A 182 -20.38 10.71 9.09
N ILE A 183 -19.21 11.20 9.49
CA ILE A 183 -18.22 10.45 10.28
C ILE A 183 -18.82 9.82 11.56
N THR A 184 -19.97 10.32 12.02
CA THR A 184 -20.70 9.87 13.21
C THR A 184 -21.80 8.83 12.97
N SER A 185 -22.17 8.45 11.74
CA SER A 185 -23.42 7.71 11.49
C SER A 185 -23.30 6.27 10.99
N TYR A 186 -22.11 5.67 10.90
CA TYR A 186 -22.01 4.24 10.58
C TYR A 186 -22.25 3.39 11.83
N GLN A 187 -23.52 3.11 12.13
CA GLN A 187 -23.85 1.98 12.99
C GLN A 187 -23.52 0.69 12.24
N SER A 188 -22.72 -0.18 12.86
CA SER A 188 -22.43 -1.51 12.35
C SER A 188 -23.74 -2.20 11.99
N GLY A 189 -24.00 -2.34 10.69
CA GLY A 189 -25.16 -3.02 10.17
C GLY A 189 -25.25 -4.42 10.78
N THR A 190 -26.42 -4.73 11.33
CA THR A 190 -26.74 -5.92 12.10
C THR A 190 -26.49 -7.22 11.33
N SER A 191 -25.28 -7.77 11.44
CA SER A 191 -25.02 -9.21 11.36
C SER A 191 -24.73 -9.67 12.79
N LYS A 192 -25.76 -10.21 13.45
CA LYS A 192 -25.77 -10.62 14.88
C LYS A 192 -24.88 -11.85 15.18
N HIS A 193 -23.61 -11.84 14.82
CA HIS A 193 -22.74 -12.98 15.14
C HIS A 193 -21.27 -12.70 15.46
N TRP A 194 -20.84 -11.45 15.67
CA TRP A 194 -19.42 -11.18 15.93
C TRP A 194 -19.22 -10.34 17.18
N VAL A 195 -19.36 -10.99 18.34
CA VAL A 195 -18.75 -10.55 19.60
C VAL A 195 -18.25 -11.81 20.30
N GLU A 196 -16.96 -12.10 20.11
CA GLU A 196 -16.06 -12.76 21.07
C GLU A 196 -14.87 -13.31 20.29
N THR A 197 -13.91 -12.43 19.97
CA THR A 197 -12.50 -12.62 20.31
C THR A 197 -11.68 -11.47 19.71
N TRP A 198 -10.84 -10.88 20.58
CA TRP A 198 -9.76 -9.91 20.36
C TRP A 198 -10.08 -8.41 20.57
N ARG A 199 -9.96 -8.04 21.85
CA ARG A 199 -9.63 -6.75 22.50
C ARG A 199 -9.70 -5.46 21.68
N GLU A 200 -10.77 -4.72 21.97
CA GLU A 200 -10.80 -3.41 22.66
C GLU A 200 -9.88 -2.27 22.18
N ASP A 201 -10.56 -1.20 21.75
CA ASP A 201 -10.18 0.22 21.80
C ASP A 201 -9.27 0.82 20.73
N THR A 202 -9.59 0.54 19.46
CA THR A 202 -9.25 1.45 18.37
C THR A 202 -10.53 1.66 17.52
N GLY A 203 -10.82 2.91 17.18
CA GLY A 203 -12.07 3.37 16.57
C GLY A 203 -12.37 2.80 15.17
N PRO A 204 -13.41 3.33 14.50
CA PRO A 204 -14.03 2.74 13.32
C PRO A 204 -13.20 2.83 12.03
N CYS A 205 -11.86 2.87 12.10
CA CYS A 205 -10.91 2.81 10.96
C CYS A 205 -9.70 1.87 11.21
N ASP A 206 -9.68 1.11 12.30
CA ASP A 206 -8.42 0.67 12.90
C ASP A 206 -8.07 -0.81 12.72
N GLN A 207 -8.16 -1.31 11.49
CA GLN A 207 -7.51 -2.58 11.14
C GLN A 207 -6.42 -2.32 10.11
N VAL A 208 -5.15 -2.51 10.51
CA VAL A 208 -4.00 -2.55 9.61
C VAL A 208 -3.11 -3.71 10.02
N LEU A 209 -2.83 -4.56 9.05
CA LEU A 209 -1.86 -5.64 9.14
C LEU A 209 -0.98 -5.51 7.90
N ASN A 210 0.32 -5.73 8.07
CA ASN A 210 1.22 -5.95 6.94
C ASN A 210 1.12 -7.41 6.50
N PHE A 211 1.72 -7.68 5.35
CA PHE A 211 2.07 -9.04 4.98
C PHE A 211 3.04 -9.67 6.00
#